data_AF-A0A2A4QB08-F1
#
_entry.id   AF-A0A2A4QB08-F1
#
_cell.length_a   1.000
_cell.length_b   1.000
_cell.length_c   1.000
_cell.angle_alpha   90.00
_cell.angle_beta   90.00
_cell.angle_gamma   90.00
#
_symmetry.space_group_name_H-M   'P 1'
#
loop_
_entity.id
_entity.type
_entity.pdbx_description
1 polymer ?
#
loop_
_entity_poly.entity_id
_entity_poly.type
_entity_poly.pdbx_seq_one_letter_code
_entity_poly.pdbx_strand_id
1 'polypeptide(L)'
;ERGLFYQAINAVLEIILDDALELEDYQKNLSLMFGEEVMRDVISSVTGEITFYGLSKTSIKLEGLDKHLRLIESYKKLHKARKEA
;
A
#
# COMPACT_ATOMS: atom_id res chain seq x y z
N GLU A 1 9.50 -3.97 4.26
CA GLU A 1 8.60 -2.79 4.30
C GLU A 1 7.13 -3.17 4.37
N ARG A 2 6.52 -3.75 3.33
CA ARG A 2 5.07 -4.06 3.35
C ARG A 2 4.60 -4.94 4.52
N GLY A 3 5.36 -5.97 4.89
CA GLY A 3 5.04 -6.79 6.06
C GLY A 3 5.14 -6.03 7.39
N LEU A 4 6.17 -5.19 7.52
CA LEU A 4 6.39 -4.37 8.72
C LEU A 4 5.27 -3.34 8.91
N PHE A 5 4.79 -2.75 7.80
CA PHE A 5 3.65 -1.84 7.81
C PHE A 5 2.37 -2.51 8.36
N TYR A 6 2.04 -3.71 7.89
CA TYR A 6 0.83 -4.39 8.37
C TYR A 6 0.97 -4.93 9.80
N GLN A 7 2.19 -5.27 10.24
CA GLN A 7 2.45 -5.58 11.65
C GLN A 7 2.22 -4.35 12.53
N ALA A 8 2.68 -3.19 12.09
CA ALA A 8 2.47 -1.92 12.78
C ALA A 8 0.99 -1.51 12.79
N ILE A 9 0.25 -1.68 11.68
CA ILE A 9 -1.22 -1.48 11.66
C ILE A 9 -1.90 -2.34 12.70
N ASN A 10 -1.56 -3.63 12.76
CA ASN A 10 -2.19 -4.55 13.70
C ASN A 10 -1.97 -4.09 15.16
N ALA A 11 -0.73 -3.76 15.52
CA ALA A 11 -0.40 -3.28 16.86
C ALA A 11 -1.12 -1.96 17.21
N VAL A 12 -1.19 -1.02 16.28
CA VAL A 12 -1.86 0.27 16.49
C VAL A 12 -3.38 0.10 16.63
N LEU A 13 -4.00 -0.78 15.84
CA LEU A 13 -5.42 -1.08 15.96
C LEU A 13 -5.75 -1.81 17.27
N GLU A 14 -4.90 -2.73 17.72
CA GLU A 14 -5.06 -3.38 19.04
C GLU A 14 -5.07 -2.35 20.18
N ILE A 15 -4.24 -1.31 20.10
CA ILE A 15 -4.20 -0.24 21.11
C ILE A 15 -5.43 0.66 21.01
N ILE A 16 -5.79 1.13 19.81
CA ILE A 16 -6.90 2.10 19.63
C ILE A 16 -8.26 1.47 19.95
N LEU A 17 -8.43 0.16 19.73
CA LEU A 17 -9.69 -0.54 19.99
C LEU A 17 -9.85 -0.96 21.46
N ASP A 18 -8.82 -0.81 22.29
CA ASP A 18 -8.87 -1.10 23.72
C ASP A 18 -9.05 0.20 24.51
N ASP A 19 -10.22 0.39 25.12
CA ASP A 19 -10.57 1.59 25.90
C ASP A 19 -9.66 1.81 27.13
N ALA A 20 -8.83 0.83 27.52
CA ALA A 20 -7.87 0.95 28.61
C ALA A 20 -6.49 1.49 28.17
N LEU A 21 -6.26 1.66 26.87
CA LEU A 21 -4.97 2.05 26.30
C LEU A 21 -5.07 3.36 25.52
N GLU A 22 -4.02 4.16 25.58
CA GLU A 22 -3.88 5.41 24.82
C GLU A 22 -2.69 5.30 23.87
N LEU A 23 -2.87 5.62 22.59
CA LEU A 23 -1.82 5.45 21.58
C LEU A 23 -0.59 6.33 21.85
N GLU A 24 -0.81 7.54 22.37
CA GLU A 24 0.22 8.51 22.70
C GLU A 24 1.27 7.95 23.67
N ASP A 25 0.86 7.06 24.58
CA ASP A 25 1.76 6.43 25.56
C ASP A 25 2.75 5.45 24.91
N TYR A 26 2.36 4.86 23.77
CA TYR A 26 3.16 3.84 23.07
C TYR A 26 3.85 4.37 21.82
N GLN A 27 3.43 5.54 21.31
CA GLN A 27 3.87 6.07 20.02
C GLN A 27 5.39 6.09 19.88
N LYS A 28 6.12 6.55 20.90
CA LYS A 28 7.60 6.61 20.89
C LYS A 28 8.24 5.23 20.74
N ASN A 29 7.74 4.24 21.46
CA ASN A 29 8.30 2.88 21.42
C ASN A 29 7.98 2.19 20.09
N LEU A 30 6.77 2.39 19.58
CA LEU A 30 6.35 1.90 18.27
C LEU A 30 7.16 2.53 17.13
N SER A 31 7.46 3.84 17.21
CA SER A 31 8.36 4.52 16.25
C SER A 31 9.78 3.97 16.27
N LEU A 32 10.31 3.58 17.44
CA LEU A 32 11.62 2.92 17.53
C LEU A 32 11.61 1.51 16.94
N MET A 33 10.49 0.78 17.08
CA MET A 33 10.37 -0.61 16.63
C MET A 33 10.10 -0.73 15.12
N PHE A 34 9.21 0.12 14.59
CA PHE A 34 8.74 0.04 13.20
C PHE A 34 9.34 1.13 12.30
N GLY A 35 9.96 2.15 12.88
CA GLY A 35 10.49 3.32 12.18
C GLY A 35 9.48 4.46 12.10
N GLU A 36 9.98 5.69 12.17
CA GLU A 36 9.16 6.92 12.17
C GLU A 36 8.30 7.06 10.91
N GLU A 37 8.84 6.75 9.73
CA GLU A 37 8.05 6.85 8.49
C GLU A 37 6.90 5.84 8.44
N VAL A 38 7.16 4.60 8.87
CA VAL A 38 6.13 3.55 8.88
C VAL A 38 5.04 3.91 9.89
N MET A 39 5.41 4.37 11.08
CA MET A 39 4.43 4.79 12.09
C MET A 39 3.60 5.99 11.64
N ARG A 40 4.21 6.97 10.98
CA ARG A 40 3.46 8.09 10.36
C ARG A 40 2.43 7.58 9.35
N ASP A 41 2.86 6.73 8.42
CA ASP A 41 1.98 6.22 7.37
C ASP A 41 0.85 5.32 7.94
N VAL A 42 1.14 4.56 9.00
CA VAL A 42 0.17 3.75 9.73
C VAL A 42 -0.87 4.63 10.42
N ILE A 43 -0.44 5.66 11.15
CA ILE A 43 -1.35 6.58 11.85
C ILE A 43 -2.25 7.28 10.83
N SER A 44 -1.69 7.83 9.76
CA SER A 44 -2.48 8.42 8.67
C SER A 44 -3.43 7.42 8.00
N SER A 45 -3.08 6.13 7.99
CA SER A 45 -3.98 5.11 7.45
C SER A 45 -5.14 4.79 8.38
N VAL A 46 -4.90 4.72 9.70
CA VAL A 46 -5.94 4.47 10.71
C VAL A 46 -6.87 5.66 10.89
N THR A 47 -6.36 6.90 10.82
CA THR A 47 -7.19 8.12 10.85
C THR A 47 -7.97 8.35 9.55
N GLY A 48 -7.68 7.58 8.50
CA GLY A 48 -8.35 7.67 7.20
C GLY A 48 -7.81 8.76 6.26
N GLU A 49 -6.72 9.44 6.63
CA GLU A 49 -6.00 10.35 5.72
C GLU A 49 -5.42 9.60 4.51
N ILE A 50 -4.95 8.35 4.72
CA ILE A 50 -4.43 7.45 3.69
C ILE A 50 -5.22 6.13 3.70
N THR A 51 -6.22 6.01 2.84
CA THR A 51 -7.05 4.80 2.77
C THR A 51 -6.38 3.60 2.10
N PHE A 52 -5.50 3.83 1.13
CA PHE A 52 -4.97 2.77 0.25
C PHE A 52 -3.45 2.76 0.19
N TYR A 53 -2.81 2.44 1.32
CA TYR A 53 -1.35 2.38 1.40
C TYR A 53 -0.75 1.39 0.37
N GLY A 54 0.25 1.87 -0.38
CA GLY A 54 0.94 1.09 -1.41
C GLY A 54 0.13 0.79 -2.66
N LEU A 55 -1.06 1.38 -2.84
CA LEU A 55 -1.80 1.33 -4.10
C LEU A 55 -1.67 2.66 -4.84
N SER A 56 -0.99 2.63 -5.99
CA SER A 56 -0.97 3.76 -6.91
C SER A 56 -2.30 3.85 -7.65
N LYS A 57 -2.75 5.08 -7.92
CA LYS A 57 -3.91 5.31 -8.79
C LYS A 57 -3.60 4.75 -10.18
N THR A 58 -4.56 4.04 -10.75
CA THR A 58 -4.50 3.56 -12.14
C THR A 58 -5.75 3.97 -12.91
N SER A 59 -5.68 3.86 -14.24
CA SER A 59 -6.77 4.22 -15.15
C SER A 59 -7.18 3.00 -15.99
N ILE A 60 -8.26 3.12 -16.76
CA ILE A 60 -8.71 2.07 -17.69
C ILE A 60 -7.61 1.69 -18.70
N LYS A 61 -6.67 2.62 -18.96
CA LYS A 61 -5.51 2.40 -19.83
C LYS A 61 -4.36 1.65 -19.15
N LEU A 62 -4.53 1.25 -17.89
CA LEU A 62 -3.53 0.54 -17.08
C LEU A 62 -2.25 1.35 -16.89
N GLU A 63 -2.37 2.68 -16.81
CA GLU A 63 -1.27 3.58 -16.52
C GLU A 63 -0.68 3.26 -15.14
N GLY A 64 0.65 3.21 -15.04
CA GLY A 64 1.38 2.78 -13.83
C GLY A 64 1.52 1.26 -13.67
N LEU A 65 0.99 0.45 -14.59
CA LEU A 65 1.12 -1.02 -14.58
C LEU A 65 2.03 -1.51 -15.71
N ASP A 66 3.33 -1.26 -15.61
CA ASP A 66 4.32 -1.55 -16.67
C ASP A 66 4.28 -2.99 -17.19
N LYS A 67 4.04 -3.97 -16.29
CA LYS A 67 3.91 -5.38 -16.69
C LYS A 67 2.72 -5.62 -17.62
N HIS A 68 1.59 -4.92 -17.38
CA HIS A 68 0.41 -5.02 -18.26
C HIS A 68 0.65 -4.30 -19.59
N LEU A 69 1.31 -3.14 -19.58
CA LEU A 69 1.65 -2.42 -20.81
C LEU A 69 2.55 -3.27 -21.73
N ARG A 70 3.57 -3.94 -21.17
CA ARG A 70 4.43 -4.88 -21.92
C ARG A 70 3.66 -6.08 -22.48
N LEU A 71 2.66 -6.58 -21.76
CA LEU A 71 1.78 -7.63 -22.25
C LEU A 71 0.94 -7.14 -23.44
N ILE A 72 0.35 -5.96 -23.34
CA ILE A 72 -0.44 -5.34 -24.42
C ILE A 72 0.42 -5.14 -25.68
N GLU A 73 1.67 -4.68 -25.53
CA GLU A 73 2.60 -4.55 -26.66
C GLU A 73 2.87 -5.89 -27.34
N SER A 74 3.07 -6.95 -26.54
CA SER A 74 3.28 -8.30 -27.07
C SER A 74 2.03 -8.79 -27.82
N TYR A 75 0.84 -8.52 -27.28
CA TYR A 75 -0.43 -8.87 -27.92
C TYR A 75 -0.66 -8.12 -29.23
N LYS A 76 -0.31 -6.83 -29.30
CA LYS A 76 -0.37 -6.02 -30.53
C LYS A 76 0.48 -6.61 -31.65
N LYS A 77 1.70 -7.09 -31.34
CA LYS A 77 2.58 -7.75 -32.32
C LYS A 77 1.93 -9.01 -32.89
N LEU A 78 1.36 -9.85 -32.03
CA LEU A 78 0.68 -11.08 -32.43
C LEU A 78 -0.59 -10.81 -33.26
N HIS A 79 -1.37 -9.80 -32.89
CA HIS A 79 -2.54 -9.39 -33.68
C HIS A 79 -2.17 -8.92 -35.08
N LYS A 80 -1.06 -8.19 -35.22
CA LYS A 80 -0.56 -7.75 -36.53
C LYS A 80 -0.21 -8.97 -37.40
N ALA A 81 0.57 -9.91 -36.86
CA ALA A 81 0.95 -11.13 -37.57
C ALA A 81 -0.26 -11.98 -38.01
N ARG A 82 -1.28 -12.09 -37.15
CA ARG A 82 -2.53 -12.81 -37.50
C ARG A 82 -3.35 -12.15 -38.60
N LYS A 83 -3.27 -10.82 -38.73
CA LYS A 83 -4.00 -10.08 -39.78
C LYS A 83 -3.29 -10.16 -41.13
N GLU A 84 -1.97 -10.37 -41.11
CA GLU A 84 -1.12 -10.51 -42.31
C GLU A 84 -1.09 -11.96 -42.85
N ALA A 85 -1.58 -12.94 -42.08
CA ALA A 85 -1.75 -14.34 -42.48
C ALA A 85 -3.13 -14.59 -43.11
#